data_AF-A0A9E2YU14-F1
#
_entry.id   AF-A0A9E2YU14-F1
#
_cell.length_a   1.000
_cell.length_b   1.000
_cell.length_c   1.000
_cell.angle_alpha   90.00
_cell.angle_beta   90.00
_cell.angle_gamma   90.00
#
_symmetry.space_group_name_H-M   'P 1'
#
loop_
_entity.id
_entity.type
_entity.pdbx_description
1 polymer ?
#
loop_
_entity_poly.entity_id
_entity_poly.type
_entity_poly.pdbx_seq_one_letter_code
_entity_poly.pdbx_strand_id
1 'polypeptide(L)'
;MISIRYIISGAILLIAAALGGATLPRGRELWYTAICGIICIGIGNGFLAIVEQWIPSGLAALFYSTSPFWMVGIDALLPGGRRPRGSTVAGLVVGLCGVIYLVFPAVRGEGLSGRTVVGFVLLQISGVGWALGSLLQKRVHSRTAPFISGAVQQLAAGLAVGVPALAFEKFPHAVSLRSELAVAYLVVFGSIVGFSSFIYSMARLPVALVSIY
;
A
#
# COMPACT_ATOMS: atom_id res chain seq x y z
N MET A 1 10.10 -10.78 -4.06
CA MET A 1 10.33 -10.09 -2.77
C MET A 1 9.04 -9.69 -2.06
N ILE A 2 8.12 -8.96 -2.71
CA ILE A 2 6.86 -8.48 -2.11
C ILE A 2 6.02 -9.60 -1.50
N SER A 3 5.76 -10.67 -2.26
CA SER A 3 5.01 -11.83 -1.78
C SER A 3 5.62 -12.46 -0.53
N ILE A 4 6.92 -12.79 -0.58
CA ILE A 4 7.67 -13.38 0.55
C ILE A 4 7.56 -12.51 1.80
N ARG A 5 7.81 -11.20 1.67
CA ARG A 5 7.76 -10.25 2.79
C ARG A 5 6.41 -10.27 3.49
N TYR A 6 5.33 -10.20 2.72
CA TYR A 6 3.98 -10.10 3.25
C TYR A 6 3.44 -11.45 3.77
N ILE A 7 3.84 -12.57 3.15
CA ILE A 7 3.54 -13.92 3.67
C ILE A 7 4.22 -14.12 5.03
N ILE A 8 5.52 -13.84 5.13
CA ILE A 8 6.27 -14.02 6.38
C ILE A 8 5.70 -13.11 7.48
N SER A 9 5.55 -11.81 7.20
CA SER A 9 4.99 -10.87 8.18
C SER A 9 3.57 -11.24 8.61
N GLY A 10 2.69 -11.55 7.66
CA GLY A 10 1.32 -11.95 7.94
C GLY A 10 1.24 -13.24 8.76
N ALA A 11 2.07 -14.24 8.44
CA ALA A 11 2.16 -15.48 9.20
C ALA A 11 2.67 -15.27 10.62
N ILE A 12 3.76 -14.52 10.81
CA ILE A 12 4.32 -14.20 12.13
C ILE A 12 3.27 -13.53 13.01
N LEU A 13 2.60 -12.50 12.48
CA LEU A 13 1.60 -11.75 13.23
C LEU A 13 0.36 -12.59 13.57
N LEU A 14 -0.11 -13.44 12.66
CA LEU A 14 -1.25 -14.32 12.92
C LEU A 14 -0.93 -15.44 13.91
N ILE A 15 0.27 -16.04 13.80
CA ILE A 15 0.74 -17.06 14.76
C ILE A 15 0.89 -16.44 16.14
N ALA A 16 1.53 -15.28 16.26
CA ALA A 16 1.68 -14.56 17.52
C ALA A 16 0.30 -14.21 18.13
N ALA A 17 -0.65 -13.76 17.31
CA ALA A 17 -2.01 -13.48 17.76
C ALA A 17 -2.74 -14.75 18.25
N ALA A 18 -2.58 -15.88 17.57
CA ALA A 18 -3.15 -17.15 17.97
C ALA A 18 -2.56 -17.67 19.28
N LEU A 19 -1.24 -17.59 19.44
CA LEU A 19 -0.54 -17.96 20.69
C LEU A 19 -0.90 -17.04 21.85
N GLY A 20 -1.17 -15.76 21.58
CA GLY A 20 -1.64 -14.79 22.57
C GLY A 20 -3.13 -14.91 22.94
N GLY A 21 -3.86 -15.90 22.39
CA GLY A 21 -5.28 -16.08 22.66
C GLY A 21 -6.19 -15.01 22.06
N ALA A 22 -5.72 -14.26 21.07
CA ALA A 22 -6.50 -13.20 20.44
C ALA A 22 -7.63 -13.77 19.58
N THR A 23 -8.73 -13.02 19.47
CA THR A 23 -9.84 -13.37 18.59
C THR A 23 -9.44 -13.16 17.13
N LEU A 24 -9.43 -14.24 16.34
CA LEU A 24 -9.14 -14.19 14.92
C LEU A 24 -10.42 -13.92 14.11
N PRO A 25 -10.33 -13.16 12.99
CA PRO A 25 -11.48 -12.87 12.15
C PRO A 25 -11.97 -14.17 11.49
N ARG A 26 -13.28 -14.37 11.42
CA ARG A 26 -13.89 -15.60 10.89
C ARG A 26 -15.03 -15.31 9.91
N GLY A 27 -15.26 -16.25 9.00
CA GLY A 27 -16.35 -16.19 8.02
C GLY A 27 -16.29 -14.96 7.12
N ARG A 28 -17.38 -14.18 7.11
CA ARG A 28 -17.55 -13.03 6.22
C ARG A 28 -16.56 -11.89 6.52
N GLU A 29 -16.17 -11.71 7.78
CA GLU A 29 -15.16 -10.71 8.19
C GLU A 29 -13.78 -11.03 7.61
N LEU A 30 -13.38 -12.31 7.68
CA LEU A 30 -12.11 -12.78 7.13
C LEU A 30 -12.05 -12.55 5.62
N TRP A 31 -13.13 -12.92 4.91
CA TRP A 31 -13.22 -12.75 3.46
C TRP A 31 -13.11 -11.28 3.03
N TYR A 32 -13.85 -10.37 3.68
CA TYR A 32 -13.75 -8.95 3.36
C TYR A 32 -12.38 -8.37 3.69
N THR A 33 -11.80 -8.75 4.83
CA THR A 33 -10.45 -8.29 5.22
C THR A 33 -9.40 -8.77 4.24
N ALA A 34 -9.50 -10.01 3.78
CA ALA A 34 -8.62 -10.56 2.75
C ALA A 34 -8.73 -9.80 1.42
N ILE A 35 -9.96 -9.54 0.94
CA ILE A 35 -10.19 -8.75 -0.27
C ILE A 35 -9.62 -7.34 -0.12
N CYS A 36 -9.86 -6.67 1.01
CA CYS A 36 -9.32 -5.33 1.27
C CYS A 36 -7.78 -5.34 1.24
N GLY A 37 -7.15 -6.39 1.75
CA GLY A 37 -5.70 -6.58 1.67
C GLY A 37 -5.19 -6.77 0.24
N ILE A 38 -5.86 -7.61 -0.55
CA ILE A 38 -5.50 -7.84 -1.96
C ILE A 38 -5.63 -6.54 -2.78
N ILE A 39 -6.68 -5.75 -2.54
CA ILE A 39 -6.86 -4.45 -3.20
C ILE A 39 -5.81 -3.46 -2.70
N CYS A 40 -5.65 -3.31 -1.38
CA CYS A 40 -4.75 -2.31 -0.81
C CYS A 40 -3.28 -2.60 -1.13
N ILE A 41 -2.82 -3.79 -0.75
CA ILE A 41 -1.42 -4.18 -0.83
C ILE A 41 -1.12 -4.78 -2.19
N GLY A 42 -1.99 -5.67 -2.70
CA GLY A 42 -1.75 -6.36 -3.98
C GLY A 42 -1.77 -5.39 -5.17
N ILE A 43 -2.87 -4.66 -5.37
CA ILE A 43 -2.95 -3.65 -6.44
C ILE A 43 -2.03 -2.47 -6.13
N GLY A 44 -2.05 -1.98 -4.88
CA GLY A 44 -1.22 -0.84 -4.48
C GLY A 44 0.28 -1.08 -4.67
N ASN A 45 0.85 -2.13 -4.09
CA ASN A 45 2.29 -2.38 -4.23
C ASN A 45 2.66 -3.10 -5.53
N GLY A 46 1.75 -3.90 -6.10
CA GLY A 46 2.03 -4.67 -7.32
C GLY A 46 2.32 -3.78 -8.52
N PHE A 47 1.44 -2.81 -8.81
CA PHE A 47 1.68 -1.88 -9.90
C PHE A 47 2.87 -0.96 -9.66
N LEU A 48 3.12 -0.54 -8.41
CA LEU A 48 4.33 0.21 -8.06
C LEU A 48 5.59 -0.58 -8.42
N ALA A 49 5.65 -1.86 -8.00
CA ALA A 49 6.80 -2.71 -8.27
C ALA A 49 7.05 -2.94 -9.76
N ILE A 50 5.98 -3.07 -10.56
CA ILE A 50 6.06 -3.21 -12.01
C ILE A 50 6.63 -1.92 -12.63
N VAL A 51 6.15 -0.75 -12.21
CA VAL A 51 6.58 0.54 -12.77
C VAL A 51 8.04 0.84 -12.41
N GLU A 52 8.49 0.47 -11.21
CA GLU A 52 9.88 0.63 -10.78
C GLU A 52 10.89 -0.21 -11.59
N GLN A 53 10.43 -1.21 -12.37
CA GLN A 53 11.31 -1.97 -13.26
C GLN A 53 11.76 -1.18 -14.50
N TRP A 54 11.03 -0.14 -14.89
CA TRP A 54 11.30 0.60 -16.12
C TRP A 54 11.29 2.13 -15.97
N ILE A 55 10.97 2.67 -14.78
CA ILE A 55 11.07 4.10 -14.45
C ILE A 55 12.02 4.30 -13.26
N PRO A 56 12.85 5.35 -13.25
CA PRO A 56 13.64 5.72 -12.08
C PRO A 56 12.76 5.89 -10.83
N SER A 57 13.21 5.34 -9.70
CA SER A 57 12.48 5.36 -8.41
C SER A 57 12.14 6.78 -7.94
N GLY A 58 12.96 7.79 -8.26
CA GLY A 58 12.66 9.19 -7.99
C GLY A 58 11.42 9.69 -8.71
N LEU A 59 11.24 9.33 -9.99
CA LEU A 59 10.06 9.71 -10.75
C LEU A 59 8.83 8.90 -10.31
N ALA A 60 9.01 7.62 -9.98
CA ALA A 60 7.94 6.80 -9.39
C ALA A 60 7.43 7.38 -8.06
N ALA A 61 8.33 7.82 -7.18
CA ALA A 61 7.98 8.48 -5.93
C ALA A 61 7.19 9.78 -6.15
N LEU A 62 7.59 10.59 -7.15
CA LEU A 62 6.84 11.78 -7.55
C LEU A 62 5.44 11.44 -8.04
N PHE A 63 5.28 10.42 -8.87
CA PHE A 63 3.96 10.00 -9.34
C PHE A 63 3.10 9.40 -8.21
N TYR A 64 3.72 8.76 -7.21
CA TYR A 64 3.02 8.18 -6.07
C TYR A 64 2.66 9.20 -4.99
N SER A 65 3.30 10.37 -4.98
CA SER A 65 2.97 11.48 -4.06
C SER A 65 1.56 12.05 -4.26
N THR A 66 0.86 11.68 -5.34
CA THR A 66 -0.57 11.98 -5.54
C THR A 66 -1.50 11.02 -4.80
N SER A 67 -0.98 9.99 -4.14
CA SER A 67 -1.77 9.04 -3.34
C SER A 67 -2.68 9.69 -2.27
N PRO A 68 -2.32 10.81 -1.59
CA PRO A 68 -3.20 11.44 -0.61
C PRO A 68 -4.47 12.02 -1.26
N PHE A 69 -4.39 12.45 -2.52
CA PHE A 69 -5.54 12.96 -3.26
C PHE A 69 -6.56 11.85 -3.51
N TRP A 70 -6.09 10.66 -3.87
CA TRP A 70 -6.96 9.50 -4.00
C TRP A 70 -7.56 9.10 -2.66
N MET A 71 -6.77 9.08 -1.59
CA MET A 71 -7.27 8.77 -0.24
C MET A 71 -8.37 9.74 0.21
N VAL A 72 -8.14 11.04 0.10
CA VAL A 72 -9.11 12.07 0.51
C VAL A 72 -10.31 12.13 -0.43
N GLY A 73 -10.09 12.04 -1.74
CA GLY A 73 -11.15 12.08 -2.74
C GLY A 73 -12.09 10.89 -2.63
N ILE A 74 -11.54 9.69 -2.47
CA ILE A 74 -12.32 8.46 -2.31
C ILE A 74 -13.04 8.48 -0.96
N ASP A 75 -12.40 8.91 0.13
CA ASP A 75 -13.08 9.06 1.42
C ASP A 75 -14.27 10.02 1.30
N ALA A 76 -14.13 11.14 0.59
CA ALA A 76 -15.22 12.11 0.39
C ALA A 76 -16.39 11.56 -0.48
N LEU A 77 -16.10 10.66 -1.42
CA LEU A 77 -17.09 10.06 -2.33
C LEU A 77 -17.83 8.88 -1.71
N LEU A 78 -17.21 8.14 -0.79
CA LEU A 78 -17.86 6.98 -0.18
C LEU A 78 -18.98 7.40 0.79
N PRO A 79 -20.09 6.63 0.88
CA PRO A 79 -21.22 6.96 1.77
C PRO A 79 -20.81 7.11 3.24
N GLY A 80 -21.13 8.22 3.91
CA GLY A 80 -20.70 8.48 5.29
C GLY A 80 -19.24 8.93 5.44
N GLY A 81 -18.56 9.21 4.32
CA GLY A 81 -17.26 9.84 4.27
C GLY A 81 -17.26 11.30 4.71
N ARG A 82 -16.08 11.84 5.04
CA ARG A 82 -15.94 13.25 5.47
C ARG A 82 -15.54 14.12 4.29
N ARG A 83 -16.32 15.17 4.03
CA ARG A 83 -15.92 16.20 3.06
C ARG A 83 -14.62 16.87 3.53
N PRO A 84 -13.63 17.06 2.64
CA PRO A 84 -12.37 17.69 3.03
C PRO A 84 -12.62 19.13 3.45
N ARG A 85 -11.95 19.55 4.53
CA ARG A 85 -11.95 20.96 4.95
C ARG A 85 -11.18 21.80 3.94
N GLY A 86 -11.49 23.09 3.85
CA GLY A 86 -10.76 24.01 2.96
C GLY A 86 -9.24 24.00 3.20
N SER A 87 -8.81 23.83 4.46
CA SER A 87 -7.39 23.67 4.81
C SER A 87 -6.77 22.38 4.27
N THR A 88 -7.51 21.27 4.24
CA THR A 88 -7.06 20.01 3.62
C THR A 88 -6.90 20.16 2.12
N VAL A 89 -7.85 20.84 1.47
CA VAL A 89 -7.77 21.14 0.03
C VAL A 89 -6.58 22.05 -0.27
N ALA A 90 -6.36 23.09 0.53
CA ALA A 90 -5.21 23.97 0.37
C ALA A 90 -3.88 23.21 0.53
N GLY A 91 -3.76 22.34 1.53
CA GLY A 91 -2.58 21.48 1.71
C GLY A 91 -2.34 20.54 0.53
N LEU A 92 -3.40 19.95 -0.01
CA LEU A 92 -3.34 19.14 -1.23
C LEU A 92 -2.85 19.98 -2.43
N VAL A 93 -3.41 21.17 -2.66
CA VAL A 93 -2.96 22.06 -3.75
C VAL A 93 -1.48 22.42 -3.61
N VAL A 94 -1.02 22.78 -2.41
CA VAL A 94 0.40 23.07 -2.15
C VAL A 94 1.28 21.85 -2.44
N GLY A 95 0.84 20.66 -2.00
CA GLY A 95 1.51 19.40 -2.31
C GLY A 95 1.62 19.18 -3.83
N LEU A 96 0.52 19.37 -4.57
CA LEU A 96 0.51 19.24 -6.03
C LEU A 96 1.49 20.20 -6.70
N CYS A 97 1.54 21.46 -6.25
CA CYS A 97 2.49 22.45 -6.76
C CYS A 97 3.95 22.00 -6.53
N GLY A 98 4.25 21.44 -5.35
CA GLY A 98 5.57 20.88 -5.06
C GLY A 98 5.94 19.73 -6.00
N VAL A 99 4.99 18.83 -6.28
CA VAL A 99 5.19 17.72 -7.24
C VAL A 99 5.46 18.23 -8.63
N ILE A 100 4.65 19.19 -9.13
CA ILE A 100 4.83 19.78 -10.45
C ILE A 100 6.21 20.44 -10.56
N TYR A 101 6.63 21.17 -9.53
CA TYR A 101 7.95 21.81 -9.48
C TYR A 101 9.10 20.79 -9.56
N LEU A 102 8.99 19.66 -8.86
CA LEU A 102 10.00 18.59 -8.88
C LEU A 102 10.00 17.78 -10.18
N VAL A 103 8.84 17.62 -10.83
CA VAL A 103 8.69 16.87 -12.08
C VAL A 103 9.14 17.70 -13.30
N PHE A 104 9.03 19.03 -13.24
CA PHE A 104 9.32 19.93 -14.36
C PHE A 104 10.73 19.76 -14.99
N PRO A 105 11.83 19.62 -14.21
CA PRO A 105 13.16 19.37 -14.77
C PRO A 105 13.29 18.00 -15.42
N ALA A 106 12.68 16.96 -14.83
CA ALA A 106 12.73 15.59 -15.35
C ALA A 106 12.01 15.49 -16.70
N VAL A 107 10.85 16.15 -16.83
CA VAL A 107 10.08 16.19 -18.08
C VAL A 107 10.79 16.98 -19.18
N ARG A 108 11.49 18.07 -18.83
CA ARG A 108 12.29 18.84 -19.80
C ARG A 108 13.55 18.12 -20.26
N GLY A 109 14.18 17.31 -19.41
CA GLY A 109 15.45 16.65 -19.69
C GLY A 109 15.33 15.33 -20.47
N GLU A 110 14.36 14.48 -20.13
CA GLU A 110 14.24 13.13 -20.71
C GLU A 110 13.15 12.99 -21.78
N GLY A 111 12.24 13.97 -21.89
CA GLY A 111 11.03 13.87 -22.71
C GLY A 111 10.02 12.86 -22.14
N LEU A 112 8.74 13.04 -22.46
CA LEU A 112 7.69 12.08 -22.05
C LEU A 112 7.73 10.86 -22.95
N SER A 113 8.54 9.86 -22.60
CA SER A 113 8.49 8.55 -23.25
C SER A 113 7.10 7.90 -23.06
N GLY A 114 6.65 7.09 -24.01
CA GLY A 114 5.39 6.34 -23.88
C GLY A 114 5.35 5.46 -22.62
N ARG A 115 6.51 4.95 -22.17
CA ARG A 115 6.64 4.18 -20.92
C ARG A 115 6.42 5.03 -19.68
N THR A 116 6.83 6.30 -19.71
CA THR A 116 6.63 7.24 -18.60
C THR A 116 5.14 7.52 -18.39
N VAL A 117 4.39 7.70 -19.48
CA VAL A 117 2.93 7.90 -19.43
C VAL A 117 2.22 6.66 -18.91
N VAL A 118 2.59 5.47 -19.40
CA VAL A 118 2.03 4.20 -18.90
C VAL A 118 2.33 4.04 -17.41
N GLY A 119 3.57 4.30 -16.98
CA GLY A 119 3.93 4.22 -15.56
C GLY A 119 3.17 5.22 -14.69
N PHE A 120 2.95 6.45 -15.16
CA PHE A 120 2.10 7.42 -14.46
C PHE A 120 0.69 6.86 -14.23
N VAL A 121 0.05 6.34 -15.29
CA VAL A 121 -1.32 5.80 -15.19
C VAL A 121 -1.38 4.60 -14.25
N LEU A 122 -0.43 3.66 -14.36
CA LEU A 122 -0.36 2.49 -13.47
C LEU A 122 -0.14 2.89 -12.01
N LEU A 123 0.65 3.94 -11.74
CA LEU A 123 0.83 4.47 -10.38
C LEU A 123 -0.41 5.19 -9.84
N GLN A 124 -1.24 5.78 -10.70
CA GLN A 124 -2.54 6.27 -10.26
C GLN A 124 -3.48 5.10 -9.88
N ILE A 125 -3.49 4.02 -10.67
CA ILE A 125 -4.27 2.80 -10.34
C ILE A 125 -3.78 2.18 -9.02
N SER A 126 -2.46 2.14 -8.83
CA SER A 126 -1.81 1.75 -7.57
C SER A 126 -2.31 2.60 -6.40
N GLY A 127 -2.27 3.94 -6.51
CA GLY A 127 -2.75 4.85 -5.49
C GLY A 127 -4.25 4.68 -5.18
N VAL A 128 -5.07 4.49 -6.21
CA VAL A 128 -6.51 4.19 -6.07
C VAL A 128 -6.74 2.87 -5.34
N GLY A 129 -6.02 1.80 -5.72
CA GLY A 129 -6.10 0.50 -5.05
C GLY A 129 -5.72 0.59 -3.57
N TRP A 130 -4.62 1.27 -3.26
CA TRP A 130 -4.20 1.53 -1.89
C TRP A 130 -5.27 2.27 -1.08
N ALA A 131 -5.79 3.36 -1.63
CA ALA A 131 -6.81 4.19 -0.99
C ALA A 131 -8.12 3.42 -0.78
N LEU A 132 -8.65 2.79 -1.83
CA LEU A 132 -9.90 2.00 -1.75
C LEU A 132 -9.78 0.87 -0.73
N GLY A 133 -8.73 0.05 -0.81
CA GLY A 133 -8.56 -1.08 0.11
C GLY A 133 -8.46 -0.62 1.57
N SER A 134 -7.73 0.47 1.83
CA SER A 134 -7.61 1.07 3.17
C SER A 134 -8.95 1.61 3.70
N LEU A 135 -9.71 2.30 2.86
CA LEU A 135 -10.99 2.91 3.24
C LEU A 135 -12.11 1.88 3.39
N LEU A 136 -12.14 0.85 2.53
CA LEU A 136 -13.05 -0.27 2.66
C LEU A 136 -12.76 -1.06 3.94
N GLN A 137 -11.48 -1.31 4.26
CA GLN A 137 -11.12 -1.97 5.52
C GLN A 137 -11.62 -1.17 6.73
N LYS A 138 -11.46 0.16 6.72
CA LYS A 138 -11.91 1.02 7.82
C LYS A 138 -13.41 0.87 8.11
N ARG A 139 -14.20 0.41 7.14
CA ARG A 139 -15.65 0.20 7.24
C ARG A 139 -16.03 -1.24 7.57
N VAL A 140 -15.08 -2.18 7.51
CA VAL A 140 -15.30 -3.54 7.99
C VAL A 140 -15.45 -3.47 9.50
N HIS A 141 -16.63 -3.80 10.01
CA HIS A 141 -16.88 -3.91 11.44
C HIS A 141 -16.16 -5.16 11.96
N SER A 142 -14.89 -4.98 12.31
CA SER A 142 -14.07 -6.04 12.87
C SER A 142 -14.21 -6.05 14.39
N ARG A 143 -14.41 -7.24 14.95
CA ARG A 143 -14.28 -7.46 16.41
C ARG A 143 -12.84 -7.71 16.83
N THR A 144 -11.93 -7.76 15.86
CA THR A 144 -10.52 -8.09 16.08
C THR A 144 -9.68 -6.84 16.16
N ALA A 145 -8.53 -6.96 16.81
CA ALA A 145 -7.61 -5.84 16.90
C ALA A 145 -7.10 -5.44 15.50
N PRO A 146 -6.92 -4.13 15.22
CA PRO A 146 -6.54 -3.67 13.88
C PRO A 146 -5.27 -4.34 13.32
N PHE A 147 -4.29 -4.66 14.17
CA PHE A 147 -3.07 -5.34 13.73
C PHE A 147 -3.34 -6.77 13.20
N ILE A 148 -4.37 -7.46 13.71
CA ILE A 148 -4.78 -8.80 13.25
C ILE A 148 -5.41 -8.68 11.86
N SER A 149 -6.27 -7.67 11.66
CA SER A 149 -6.80 -7.37 10.32
C SER A 149 -5.67 -7.06 9.34
N GLY A 150 -4.67 -6.27 9.77
CA GLY A 150 -3.48 -6.00 8.99
C GLY A 150 -2.66 -7.25 8.65
N ALA A 151 -2.57 -8.21 9.57
CA ALA A 151 -1.88 -9.49 9.34
C ALA A 151 -2.60 -10.34 8.28
N VAL A 152 -3.93 -10.42 8.35
CA VAL A 152 -4.75 -11.07 7.31
C VAL A 152 -4.56 -10.40 5.95
N GLN A 153 -4.56 -9.06 5.91
CA GLN A 153 -4.36 -8.33 4.68
C GLN A 153 -2.99 -8.62 4.05
N GLN A 154 -1.93 -8.62 4.85
CA GLN A 154 -0.58 -8.95 4.39
C GLN A 154 -0.53 -10.39 3.86
N LEU A 155 -1.06 -11.36 4.59
CA LEU A 155 -1.04 -12.76 4.16
C LEU A 155 -1.83 -12.94 2.85
N ALA A 156 -3.05 -12.41 2.77
CA ALA A 156 -3.91 -12.52 1.58
C ALA A 156 -3.26 -11.88 0.35
N ALA A 157 -2.71 -10.67 0.49
CA ALA A 157 -2.02 -9.99 -0.60
C ALA A 157 -0.74 -10.72 -1.00
N GLY A 158 0.03 -11.22 -0.04
CA GLY A 158 1.25 -11.97 -0.28
C GLY A 158 0.97 -13.25 -1.09
N LEU A 159 -0.10 -13.97 -0.78
CA LEU A 159 -0.55 -15.14 -1.55
C LEU A 159 -1.04 -14.74 -2.95
N ALA A 160 -1.88 -13.71 -3.05
CA ALA A 160 -2.44 -13.26 -4.33
C ALA A 160 -1.37 -12.76 -5.31
N VAL A 161 -0.36 -12.03 -4.82
CA VAL A 161 0.78 -11.55 -5.63
C VAL A 161 1.82 -12.66 -5.85
N GLY A 162 1.86 -13.67 -4.98
CA GLY A 162 2.76 -14.81 -5.10
C GLY A 162 2.48 -15.65 -6.35
N VAL A 163 1.21 -15.93 -6.66
CA VAL A 163 0.81 -16.73 -7.84
C VAL A 163 1.37 -16.16 -9.16
N PRO A 164 1.15 -14.88 -9.52
CA PRO A 164 1.74 -14.32 -10.73
C PRO A 164 3.27 -14.21 -10.63
N ALA A 165 3.84 -13.93 -9.46
CA ALA A 165 5.30 -13.89 -9.31
C ALA A 165 5.95 -15.25 -9.66
N LEU A 166 5.35 -16.37 -9.23
CA LEU A 166 5.84 -17.71 -9.58
C LEU A 166 5.76 -18.01 -11.09
N ALA A 167 4.78 -17.42 -11.78
CA ALA A 167 4.56 -17.63 -13.20
C ALA A 167 5.46 -16.77 -14.11
N PHE A 168 5.81 -15.56 -13.67
CA PHE A 168 6.46 -14.56 -14.52
C PHE A 168 7.88 -14.17 -14.08
N GLU A 169 8.26 -14.37 -12.81
CA GLU A 169 9.58 -13.98 -12.32
C GLU A 169 10.56 -15.16 -12.36
N LYS A 170 11.81 -14.86 -12.75
CA LYS A 170 12.91 -15.82 -12.65
C LYS A 170 13.50 -15.76 -11.24
N PHE A 171 13.57 -16.90 -10.56
CA PHE A 171 14.24 -16.97 -9.28
C PHE A 171 15.75 -16.67 -9.44
N PRO A 172 16.32 -15.80 -8.59
CA PRO A 172 17.75 -15.54 -8.65
C PRO A 172 18.52 -16.81 -8.28
N HIS A 173 19.51 -17.18 -9.12
CA HIS A 173 20.36 -18.36 -8.91
C HIS A 173 21.33 -18.22 -7.72
N ALA A 174 21.58 -17.00 -7.25
CA ALA A 174 22.37 -16.72 -6.07
C ALA A 174 21.69 -15.62 -5.24
N VAL A 175 21.30 -15.95 -4.01
CA VAL A 175 20.80 -14.98 -3.04
C VAL A 175 22.01 -14.50 -2.23
N SER A 176 22.30 -13.20 -2.25
CA SER A 176 23.36 -12.63 -1.44
C SER A 176 22.87 -12.41 -0.01
N LEU A 177 23.76 -12.56 0.98
CA LEU A 177 23.46 -12.26 2.39
C LEU A 177 22.89 -10.84 2.58
N ARG A 178 23.37 -9.88 1.78
CA ARG A 178 22.84 -8.51 1.77
C ARG A 178 21.36 -8.46 1.38
N SER A 179 20.96 -9.25 0.38
CA SER A 179 19.56 -9.35 -0.05
C SER A 179 18.69 -9.97 1.04
N GLU A 180 19.18 -11.02 1.71
CA GLU A 180 18.46 -11.68 2.82
C GLU A 180 18.26 -10.74 4.01
N LEU A 181 19.32 -10.03 4.42
CA LEU A 181 19.25 -9.03 5.50
C LEU A 181 18.31 -7.88 5.15
N ALA A 182 18.30 -7.43 3.88
CA ALA A 182 17.36 -6.42 3.41
C ALA A 182 15.91 -6.91 3.48
N VAL A 183 15.63 -8.16 3.10
CA VAL A 183 14.30 -8.76 3.24
C VAL A 183 13.89 -8.88 4.70
N ALA A 184 14.78 -9.37 5.58
CA ALA A 184 14.51 -9.47 7.02
C ALA A 184 14.20 -8.09 7.63
N TYR A 185 14.98 -7.07 7.28
CA TYR A 185 14.73 -5.70 7.68
C TYR A 185 13.35 -5.21 7.21
N LEU A 186 13.01 -5.43 5.94
CA LEU A 186 11.74 -5.00 5.38
C LEU A 186 10.54 -5.76 5.96
N VAL A 187 10.70 -7.03 6.33
CA VAL A 187 9.69 -7.81 7.06
C VAL A 187 9.41 -7.15 8.41
N VAL A 188 10.44 -6.87 9.19
CA VAL A 188 10.30 -6.33 10.55
C VAL A 188 9.83 -4.88 10.52
N PHE A 189 10.61 -3.98 9.91
CA PHE A 189 10.35 -2.55 10.00
C PHE A 189 9.29 -2.09 9.00
N GLY A 190 9.35 -2.54 7.74
CA GLY A 190 8.40 -2.12 6.72
C GLY A 190 7.01 -2.74 6.91
N SER A 191 6.98 -4.04 7.18
CA SER A 191 5.74 -4.83 7.17
C SER A 191 5.12 -5.02 8.55
N ILE A 192 5.89 -5.39 9.57
CA ILE A 192 5.34 -5.58 10.91
C ILE A 192 5.12 -4.23 11.59
N VAL A 193 6.17 -3.43 11.74
CA VAL A 193 6.08 -2.14 12.46
C VAL A 193 5.32 -1.10 11.64
N GLY A 194 5.75 -0.86 10.40
CA GLY A 194 5.19 0.18 9.54
C GLY A 194 3.71 -0.04 9.23
N PHE A 195 3.37 -1.19 8.65
CA PHE A 195 1.98 -1.46 8.28
C PHE A 195 1.03 -1.56 9.48
N SER A 196 1.46 -2.16 10.60
CA SER A 196 0.61 -2.20 11.80
C SER A 196 0.37 -0.80 12.37
N SER A 197 1.38 0.08 12.34
CA SER A 197 1.24 1.48 12.75
C SER A 197 0.30 2.25 11.83
N PHE A 198 0.37 2.01 10.53
CA PHE A 198 -0.56 2.57 9.55
C PHE A 198 -2.01 2.13 9.83
N ILE A 199 -2.26 0.83 9.97
CA ILE A 199 -3.60 0.30 10.23
C ILE A 199 -4.15 0.81 11.56
N TYR A 200 -3.32 0.88 12.60
CA TYR A 200 -3.68 1.48 13.87
C TYR A 200 -4.06 2.96 13.74
N SER A 201 -3.28 3.73 12.97
CA SER A 201 -3.54 5.15 12.71
C SER A 201 -4.83 5.34 11.90
N MET A 202 -5.07 4.53 10.87
CA MET A 202 -6.31 4.54 10.09
C MET A 202 -7.56 4.29 10.94
N ALA A 203 -7.45 3.44 11.96
CA ALA A 203 -8.52 3.13 12.88
C ALA A 203 -8.83 4.28 13.87
N ARG A 204 -7.84 5.11 14.21
CA ARG A 204 -7.98 6.15 15.27
C ARG A 204 -7.97 7.59 14.77
N LEU A 205 -7.42 7.87 13.60
CA LEU A 205 -7.22 9.22 13.09
C LEU A 205 -8.11 9.51 11.86
N PRO A 206 -8.39 10.80 11.58
CA PRO A 206 -8.98 11.24 10.32
C PRO A 206 -8.13 10.81 9.12
N VAL A 207 -8.79 10.39 8.03
CA VAL A 207 -8.12 9.91 6.80
C VAL A 207 -7.13 10.95 6.26
N ALA A 208 -7.51 12.23 6.28
CA ALA A 208 -6.66 13.32 5.79
C ALA A 208 -5.35 13.51 6.58
N LEU A 209 -5.29 13.13 7.87
CA LEU A 209 -4.05 13.18 8.65
C LEU A 209 -3.20 11.94 8.39
N VAL A 210 -3.86 10.79 8.25
CA VAL A 210 -3.17 9.55 7.95
C VAL A 210 -2.59 9.61 6.55
N SER A 211 -3.21 10.25 5.56
CA SER A 211 -2.72 10.24 4.18
C SER A 211 -1.41 11.00 3.91
N ILE A 212 -0.76 11.63 4.90
CA ILE A 212 0.42 12.51 4.69
C ILE A 212 1.75 11.84 5.10
N TYR A 213 1.77 10.52 5.39
CA TYR A 213 3.02 9.79 5.71
C TYR A 213 3.87 9.47 4.48
#